data_AF-A0A5K7S376-F1
#
_entry.id   AF-A0A5K7S376-F1
#
_cell.length_a   1.000
_cell.length_b   1.000
_cell.length_c   1.000
_cell.angle_alpha   90.00
_cell.angle_beta   90.00
_cell.angle_gamma   90.00
#
_symmetry.space_group_name_H-M   'P 1'
#
loop_
_entity.id
_entity.type
_entity.pdbx_description
1 polymer ?
#
loop_
_entity_poly.entity_id
_entity_poly.type
_entity_poly.pdbx_seq_one_letter_code
_entity_poly.pdbx_strand_id
1 'polypeptide(L)'
;MKDELERLILNNQHSFQNEEPLEGHFERFEARLQKASKPTRKFDFQMVLKVAAIVVFALLVVNQARIWLTPEKKETLSLGSISPEYREVEFYYTNAIQADIKQLDVFEKEGLITESEQQMMLKEQKEFDQMYQKLIEDLKANPDDERVINAMLEYYQSRINVLSLVINKLKEVKQHKRLHNEIDI
;
A
#
# COMPACT_ATOMS: atom_id res chain seq x y z
N MET A 1 -68.42 8.48 38.95
CA MET A 1 -67.98 8.94 37.61
C MET A 1 -68.16 7.75 36.68
N LYS A 2 -68.93 7.87 35.60
CA LYS A 2 -68.96 6.79 34.60
C LYS A 2 -67.60 6.72 33.94
N ASP A 3 -66.98 5.55 33.97
CA ASP A 3 -65.63 5.32 33.46
C ASP A 3 -65.59 5.72 31.97
N GLU A 4 -64.50 6.31 31.47
CA GLU A 4 -64.45 6.76 30.06
C GLU A 4 -64.71 5.61 29.08
N LEU A 5 -64.28 4.41 29.45
CA LEU A 5 -64.58 3.16 28.76
C LEU A 5 -66.09 2.87 28.73
N GLU A 6 -66.78 3.06 29.84
CA GLU A 6 -68.23 2.87 29.93
C GLU A 6 -68.96 3.87 29.01
N ARG A 7 -68.51 5.13 28.96
CA ARG A 7 -69.08 6.14 28.05
C ARG A 7 -68.84 5.79 26.58
N LEU A 8 -67.64 5.34 26.22
CA LEU A 8 -67.32 4.96 24.84
C LEU A 8 -68.09 3.73 24.37
N ILE A 9 -68.24 2.73 25.23
CA ILE A 9 -68.99 1.51 24.92
C ILE A 9 -70.47 1.84 24.77
N LEU A 10 -71.05 2.65 25.67
CA LEU A 10 -72.46 3.03 25.60
C LEU A 10 -72.75 3.92 24.37
N ASN A 11 -71.88 4.87 24.04
CA ASN A 11 -72.06 5.76 22.89
C ASN A 11 -71.93 5.02 21.54
N ASN A 12 -71.13 3.96 21.48
CA ASN A 12 -70.93 3.14 20.27
C ASN A 12 -71.68 1.80 20.34
N GLN A 13 -72.58 1.64 21.32
CA GLN A 13 -73.29 0.38 21.58
C GLN A 13 -74.01 -0.15 20.33
N HIS A 14 -74.60 0.75 19.55
CA HIS A 14 -75.28 0.43 18.30
C HIS A 14 -74.37 -0.19 17.23
N SER A 15 -73.07 0.15 17.23
CA SER A 15 -72.08 -0.37 16.28
C SER A 15 -71.54 -1.75 16.66
N PHE A 16 -71.76 -2.19 17.91
CA PHE A 16 -71.32 -3.51 18.38
C PHE A 16 -72.40 -4.58 18.32
N GLN A 17 -73.65 -4.21 18.06
CA GLN A 17 -74.80 -5.11 18.21
C GLN A 17 -75.20 -5.86 16.93
N ASN A 18 -74.66 -5.54 15.75
CA ASN A 18 -75.26 -5.97 14.48
C ASN A 18 -74.34 -6.62 13.44
N GLU A 19 -73.11 -7.02 13.77
CA GLU A 19 -72.25 -7.69 12.79
C GLU A 19 -71.56 -8.91 13.41
N GLU A 20 -71.98 -10.10 13.01
CA GLU A 20 -71.14 -11.29 13.17
C GLU A 20 -69.92 -11.14 12.27
N PRO A 21 -68.72 -11.49 12.76
CA PRO A 21 -67.53 -11.44 11.92
C PRO A 21 -67.71 -12.39 10.73
N LEU A 22 -67.24 -11.96 9.56
CA LEU A 22 -67.24 -12.77 8.33
C LEU A 22 -66.67 -14.17 8.60
N GLU A 23 -67.29 -15.18 8.00
CA GLU A 23 -66.85 -16.57 8.13
C GLU A 23 -65.33 -16.73 7.88
N GLY A 24 -64.70 -17.59 8.67
CA GLY A 24 -63.23 -17.75 8.64
C GLY A 24 -62.44 -16.69 9.44
N HIS A 25 -63.10 -15.74 10.12
CA HIS A 25 -62.40 -14.70 10.88
C HIS A 25 -61.54 -15.28 12.00
N PHE A 26 -62.04 -16.27 12.73
CA PHE A 26 -61.33 -16.85 13.86
C PHE A 26 -60.05 -17.58 13.40
N GLU A 27 -60.14 -18.30 12.29
CA GLU A 27 -59.02 -19.01 11.65
C GLU A 27 -57.96 -18.02 11.15
N ARG A 28 -58.37 -16.91 10.52
CA ARG A 28 -57.46 -15.84 10.11
C ARG A 28 -56.79 -15.17 11.31
N PHE A 29 -57.54 -14.98 12.40
CA PHE A 29 -57.04 -14.40 13.63
C PHE A 29 -56.03 -15.33 14.31
N GLU A 30 -56.36 -16.62 14.44
CA GLU A 30 -55.49 -17.65 15.01
C GLU A 30 -54.20 -17.79 14.21
N ALA A 31 -54.27 -17.84 12.87
CA ALA A 31 -53.10 -17.89 12.01
C ALA A 31 -52.18 -16.67 12.21
N ARG A 32 -52.74 -15.48 12.42
CA ARG A 32 -51.97 -14.26 12.74
C ARG A 32 -51.35 -14.35 14.14
N LEU A 33 -52.08 -14.88 15.12
CA LEU A 33 -51.61 -15.04 16.49
C LEU A 33 -50.43 -16.03 16.57
N GLN A 34 -50.54 -17.18 15.91
CA GLN A 34 -49.47 -18.18 15.84
C GLN A 34 -48.24 -17.67 15.09
N LYS A 35 -48.42 -16.81 14.07
CA LYS A 35 -47.30 -16.17 13.37
C LYS A 35 -46.59 -15.14 14.25
N ALA A 36 -47.34 -14.41 15.08
CA ALA A 36 -46.82 -13.41 16.01
C ALA A 36 -46.17 -14.03 17.27
N SER A 37 -46.59 -15.22 17.70
CA SER A 37 -46.04 -15.90 18.88
C SER A 37 -44.68 -16.58 18.65
N LYS A 38 -44.22 -16.68 17.40
CA LYS A 38 -42.90 -17.22 17.10
C LYS A 38 -41.84 -16.22 17.57
N PRO A 39 -40.95 -16.61 18.52
CA PRO A 39 -39.87 -15.73 18.93
C PRO A 39 -38.98 -15.46 17.71
N THR A 40 -38.92 -14.20 17.30
CA THR A 40 -37.93 -13.77 16.33
C THR A 40 -36.57 -13.87 17.02
N ARG A 41 -35.63 -14.63 16.45
CA ARG A 41 -34.25 -14.64 16.93
C ARG A 41 -33.73 -13.21 16.82
N LYS A 42 -33.67 -12.51 17.95
CA LYS A 42 -33.02 -11.21 18.04
C LYS A 42 -31.53 -11.47 17.88
N PHE A 43 -30.95 -10.91 16.83
CA PHE A 43 -29.52 -10.96 16.62
C PHE A 43 -28.84 -10.26 17.80
N ASP A 44 -27.91 -10.94 18.46
CA ASP A 44 -27.19 -10.38 19.60
C ASP A 44 -26.15 -9.37 19.11
N PHE A 45 -26.62 -8.16 18.83
CA PHE A 45 -25.79 -7.04 18.41
C PHE A 45 -24.71 -6.72 19.44
N GLN A 46 -24.95 -7.03 20.72
CA GLN A 46 -23.98 -6.81 21.79
C GLN A 46 -22.81 -7.80 21.69
N MET A 47 -23.06 -9.04 21.26
CA MET A 47 -22.00 -10.01 20.97
C MET A 47 -21.15 -9.57 19.77
N VAL A 48 -21.78 -9.08 18.70
CA VAL A 48 -21.04 -8.56 17.52
C VAL A 48 -20.20 -7.34 17.86
N LEU A 49 -20.74 -6.40 18.66
CA LEU A 49 -20.00 -5.24 19.13
C LEU A 49 -18.78 -5.63 19.97
N LYS A 50 -18.89 -6.63 20.85
CA LYS A 50 -17.76 -7.14 21.64
C LYS A 50 -16.67 -7.73 20.75
N VAL A 51 -17.05 -8.54 19.76
CA VAL A 51 -16.10 -9.13 18.80
C VAL A 51 -15.42 -8.02 17.97
N ALA A 52 -16.19 -7.05 17.47
CA ALA A 52 -15.64 -5.92 16.73
C ALA A 52 -14.65 -5.10 17.56
N ALA A 53 -14.96 -4.83 18.84
CA ALA A 53 -14.07 -4.11 19.74
C ALA A 53 -12.74 -4.85 19.95
N ILE A 54 -12.78 -6.18 20.12
CA ILE A 54 -11.57 -7.00 20.26
C ILE A 54 -10.72 -6.94 18.98
N VAL A 55 -11.35 -7.04 17.81
CA VAL A 55 -10.65 -6.96 16.51
C VAL A 55 -10.01 -5.60 16.32
N VAL A 56 -10.73 -4.51 16.57
CA VAL A 56 -10.20 -3.14 16.49
C VAL A 56 -9.04 -2.97 17.47
N PHE A 57 -9.18 -3.44 18.70
CA PHE A 57 -8.11 -3.35 19.70
C PHE A 57 -6.87 -4.14 19.27
N ALA A 58 -7.03 -5.36 18.74
CA ALA A 58 -5.93 -6.15 18.22
C ALA A 58 -5.21 -5.44 17.05
N LEU A 59 -5.96 -4.84 16.12
CA LEU A 59 -5.39 -4.06 15.02
C LEU A 59 -4.62 -2.84 15.53
N LEU A 60 -5.15 -2.14 16.53
CA LEU A 60 -4.47 -1.00 17.15
C LEU A 60 -3.18 -1.42 17.86
N VAL A 61 -3.20 -2.52 18.62
CA VAL A 61 -2.01 -3.06 19.29
C VAL A 61 -0.96 -3.46 18.26
N VAL A 62 -1.34 -4.16 17.18
CA VAL A 62 -0.41 -4.53 16.10
C VAL A 62 0.17 -3.29 15.41
N ASN A 63 -0.66 -2.26 15.15
CA ASN A 63 -0.20 -1.01 14.55
C ASN A 63 0.75 -0.25 15.48
N GLN A 64 0.42 -0.15 16.76
CA GLN A 64 1.26 0.49 17.78
C GLN A 64 2.59 -0.25 17.94
N ALA A 65 2.56 -1.58 18.01
CA ALA A 65 3.75 -2.41 18.06
C ALA A 65 4.61 -2.22 16.82
N ARG A 66 4.02 -2.11 15.62
CA ARG A 66 4.77 -1.75 14.40
C ARG A 66 5.46 -0.40 14.53
N ILE A 67 4.80 0.62 15.06
CA ILE A 67 5.39 1.97 15.21
C ILE A 67 6.55 1.96 16.23
N TRP A 68 6.43 1.20 17.32
CA TRP A 68 7.49 1.09 18.33
C TRP A 68 8.66 0.19 17.91
N LEU A 69 8.39 -0.85 17.12
CA LEU A 69 9.39 -1.80 16.64
C LEU A 69 9.99 -1.39 15.30
N THR A 70 9.46 -0.37 14.62
CA THR A 70 10.14 0.20 13.46
C THR A 70 11.33 0.98 13.98
N PRO A 71 12.57 0.61 13.62
CA PRO A 71 13.71 1.43 13.96
C PRO A 71 13.46 2.83 13.39
N GLU A 72 13.72 3.88 14.18
CA GLU A 72 13.74 5.24 13.66
C GLU A 72 14.55 5.21 12.36
N LYS A 73 13.96 5.71 11.27
CA LYS A 73 14.74 6.03 10.08
C LYS A 73 15.75 7.06 10.56
N LYS A 74 16.95 6.60 10.94
CA LYS A 74 18.11 7.47 11.04
C LYS A 74 18.09 8.27 9.76
N GLU A 75 17.98 9.59 9.87
CA GLU A 75 18.24 10.44 8.71
C GLU A 75 19.63 10.05 8.25
N THR A 76 19.67 9.27 7.17
CA THR A 76 20.92 8.75 6.64
C THR A 76 21.59 9.96 6.06
N LEU A 77 22.67 10.41 6.72
CA LEU A 77 23.51 11.49 6.23
C LEU A 77 23.81 11.20 4.75
N SER A 78 23.51 12.18 3.91
CA SER A 78 23.61 12.09 2.46
C SER A 78 23.97 13.46 1.89
N LEU A 79 24.28 13.54 0.59
CA LEU A 79 24.64 14.82 -0.04
C LEU A 79 23.52 15.86 0.15
N GLY A 80 22.26 15.45 0.04
CA GLY A 80 21.09 16.31 0.22
C GLY A 80 20.77 16.72 1.66
N SER A 81 21.56 16.26 2.63
CA SER A 81 21.47 16.74 4.02
C SER A 81 22.20 18.07 4.26
N ILE A 82 23.13 18.44 3.36
CA ILE A 82 23.96 19.64 3.48
C ILE A 82 23.19 20.91 3.11
N SER A 83 22.54 20.91 1.95
CA SER A 83 21.75 22.06 1.47
C SER A 83 20.55 21.62 0.61
N PRO A 84 19.53 22.49 0.44
CA PRO A 84 18.42 22.23 -0.47
C PRO A 84 18.87 21.99 -1.92
N GLU A 85 19.87 22.73 -2.40
CA GLU A 85 20.40 22.61 -3.75
C GLU A 85 21.04 21.24 -3.96
N TYR A 86 21.86 20.79 -3.00
CA TYR A 86 22.46 19.45 -3.06
C TYR A 86 21.44 18.32 -2.97
N ARG A 87 20.30 18.55 -2.32
CA ARG A 87 19.19 17.60 -2.28
C ARG A 87 18.54 17.42 -3.64
N GLU A 88 18.35 18.51 -4.37
CA GLU A 88 17.83 18.45 -5.73
C GLU A 88 18.80 17.72 -6.66
N VAL A 89 20.10 17.97 -6.51
CA VAL A 89 21.15 17.30 -7.28
C VAL A 89 21.21 15.80 -6.96
N GLU A 90 21.21 15.42 -5.69
CA GLU A 90 21.15 14.02 -5.26
C GLU A 90 19.88 13.34 -5.79
N PHE A 91 18.73 14.00 -5.72
CA PHE A 91 17.48 13.49 -6.26
C PHE A 91 17.56 13.26 -7.78
N TYR A 92 18.13 14.21 -8.52
CA TYR A 92 18.34 14.06 -9.96
C TYR A 92 19.20 12.83 -10.29
N TYR A 93 20.39 12.72 -9.67
CA TYR A 93 21.32 11.64 -9.98
C TYR A 93 20.79 10.27 -9.57
N THR A 94 20.20 10.16 -8.38
CA THR A 94 19.62 8.88 -7.90
C THR A 94 18.48 8.41 -8.80
N ASN A 95 17.63 9.32 -9.30
CA ASN A 95 16.59 8.97 -10.26
C ASN A 95 17.16 8.54 -11.62
N ALA A 96 18.19 9.23 -12.13
CA ALA A 96 18.86 8.85 -13.37
C ALA A 96 19.47 7.44 -13.27
N ILE A 97 20.22 7.17 -12.19
CA ILE A 97 20.77 5.84 -11.90
C ILE A 97 19.67 4.77 -11.83
N GLN A 98 18.56 5.07 -11.15
CA GLN A 98 17.45 4.15 -11.03
C GLN A 98 16.76 3.86 -12.37
N ALA A 99 16.67 4.84 -13.26
CA ALA A 99 16.16 4.68 -14.61
C ALA A 99 17.09 3.77 -15.44
N ASP A 100 18.39 4.01 -15.36
CA ASP A 100 19.40 3.20 -16.04
C ASP A 100 19.38 1.74 -15.56
N ILE A 101 19.32 1.50 -14.24
CA ILE A 101 19.19 0.15 -13.68
C ILE A 101 17.94 -0.55 -14.19
N LYS A 102 16.79 0.13 -14.21
CA LYS A 102 15.55 -0.43 -14.76
C LYS A 102 15.68 -0.79 -16.24
N GLN A 103 16.43 0.00 -17.01
CA GLN A 103 16.71 -0.31 -18.40
C GLN A 103 17.59 -1.56 -18.54
N LEU A 104 18.59 -1.73 -17.66
CA LEU A 104 19.42 -2.94 -17.61
C LEU A 104 18.60 -4.19 -17.27
N ASP A 105 17.67 -4.10 -16.31
CA ASP A 105 16.76 -5.20 -15.96
C ASP A 105 15.90 -5.65 -17.15
N VAL A 106 15.54 -4.73 -18.05
CA VAL A 106 14.82 -5.06 -19.29
C VAL A 106 15.74 -5.83 -20.25
N PHE A 107 16.97 -5.39 -20.44
CA PHE A 107 17.94 -6.09 -21.31
C PHE A 107 18.34 -7.47 -20.77
N GLU A 108 18.40 -7.62 -19.46
CA GLU A 108 18.58 -8.93 -18.81
C GLU A 108 17.45 -9.89 -19.19
N LYS A 109 16.19 -9.44 -19.06
CA LYS A 109 15.01 -10.24 -19.41
C LYS A 109 14.91 -10.56 -20.90
N GLU A 110 15.47 -9.71 -21.75
CA GLU A 110 15.58 -9.95 -23.20
C GLU A 110 16.71 -10.93 -23.57
N GLY A 111 17.48 -11.43 -22.60
CA GLY A 111 18.59 -12.36 -22.83
C GLY A 111 19.79 -11.72 -23.53
N LEU A 112 19.98 -10.41 -23.36
CA LEU A 112 21.12 -9.67 -23.92
C LEU A 112 22.34 -9.67 -23.01
N ILE A 113 22.17 -10.10 -21.75
CA ILE A 113 23.21 -10.13 -20.72
C ILE A 113 23.44 -11.59 -20.35
N THR A 114 24.69 -12.04 -20.40
CA THR A 114 25.09 -13.39 -19.97
C THR A 114 25.21 -13.46 -18.45
N GLU A 115 25.18 -14.67 -17.88
CA GLU A 115 25.34 -14.88 -16.44
C GLU A 115 26.69 -14.33 -15.91
N SER A 116 27.77 -14.48 -16.69
CA SER A 116 29.08 -13.93 -16.34
C SER A 116 29.09 -12.39 -16.31
N GLU A 117 28.41 -11.75 -17.27
CA GLU A 117 28.28 -10.29 -17.30
C GLU A 117 27.42 -9.79 -16.14
N GLN A 118 26.35 -10.51 -15.81
CA GLN A 118 25.53 -10.21 -14.64
C GLN A 118 26.34 -10.25 -13.34
N GLN A 119 27.17 -11.29 -13.14
CA GLN A 119 28.04 -11.38 -11.97
C GLN A 119 29.05 -10.22 -11.90
N MET A 120 29.62 -9.82 -13.05
CA MET A 120 30.52 -8.67 -13.13
C MET A 120 29.79 -7.36 -12.76
N MET A 121 28.57 -7.17 -13.27
CA MET A 121 27.75 -5.99 -12.94
C MET A 121 27.37 -5.95 -11.45
N LEU A 122 27.05 -7.09 -10.84
CA LEU A 122 26.78 -7.17 -9.40
C LEU A 122 28.02 -6.82 -8.58
N LYS A 123 29.22 -7.23 -9.02
CA LYS A 123 30.48 -6.84 -8.39
C LYS A 123 30.70 -5.33 -8.49
N GLU A 124 30.51 -4.76 -9.67
CA GLU A 124 30.66 -3.32 -9.90
C GLU A 124 29.69 -2.51 -9.03
N GLN A 125 28.42 -2.91 -8.96
CA GLN A 125 27.43 -2.27 -8.07
C GLN A 125 27.90 -2.28 -6.62
N LYS A 126 28.43 -3.40 -6.15
CA LYS A 126 28.96 -3.51 -4.79
C LYS A 126 30.15 -2.59 -4.54
N GLU A 127 31.03 -2.41 -5.53
CA GLU A 127 32.17 -1.49 -5.45
C GLU A 127 31.69 -0.03 -5.36
N PHE A 128 30.71 0.36 -6.17
CA PHE A 128 30.07 1.67 -6.07
C PHE A 128 29.39 1.86 -4.70
N ASP A 129 28.71 0.86 -4.16
CA ASP A 129 28.06 0.98 -2.85
C ASP A 129 29.09 1.13 -1.73
N GLN A 130 30.20 0.39 -1.79
CA GLN A 130 31.31 0.53 -0.83
C GLN A 130 31.97 1.91 -0.90
N MET A 131 32.18 2.44 -2.10
CA MET A 131 32.71 3.78 -2.30
C MET A 131 31.78 4.85 -1.72
N TYR A 132 30.47 4.71 -1.95
CA TYR A 132 29.47 5.60 -1.38
C TYR A 132 29.49 5.59 0.15
N GLN A 133 29.55 4.41 0.78
CA GLN A 133 29.63 4.33 2.24
C GLN A 133 30.85 5.06 2.81
N LYS A 134 32.01 4.94 2.17
CA LYS A 134 33.21 5.69 2.56
C LYS A 134 33.00 7.20 2.46
N LEU A 135 32.39 7.67 1.37
CA LEU A 135 32.07 9.09 1.19
C LEU A 135 31.08 9.60 2.24
N ILE A 136 30.13 8.78 2.68
CA ILE A 136 29.24 9.11 3.80
C ILE A 136 30.01 9.20 5.13
N GLU A 137 30.97 8.31 5.38
CA GLU A 137 31.83 8.38 6.56
C GLU A 137 32.69 9.65 6.55
N ASP A 138 33.28 10.00 5.42
CA ASP A 138 34.07 11.22 5.24
C ASP A 138 33.21 12.48 5.41
N LEU A 139 31.99 12.47 4.86
CA LEU A 139 31.03 13.56 4.99
C LEU A 139 30.58 13.72 6.45
N LYS A 140 30.41 12.61 7.17
CA LYS A 140 30.07 12.64 8.59
C LYS A 140 31.19 13.25 9.43
N ALA A 141 32.44 12.97 9.07
CA ALA A 141 33.60 13.54 9.74
C ALA A 141 33.75 15.04 9.41
N ASN A 142 33.44 15.45 8.18
CA ASN A 142 33.60 16.83 7.69
C ASN A 142 32.44 17.25 6.77
N PRO A 143 31.28 17.70 7.33
CA PRO A 143 30.07 17.97 6.53
C PRO A 143 30.20 19.10 5.51
N ASP A 144 31.04 20.09 5.78
CA ASP A 144 31.23 21.29 4.93
C ASP A 144 32.51 21.20 4.07
N ASP A 145 33.16 20.04 3.99
CA ASP A 145 34.36 19.87 3.17
C ASP A 145 33.98 19.75 1.70
N GLU A 146 34.20 20.82 0.93
CA GLU A 146 33.94 20.87 -0.50
C GLU A 146 34.61 19.72 -1.28
N ARG A 147 35.73 19.18 -0.80
CA ARG A 147 36.40 18.05 -1.46
C ARG A 147 35.57 16.78 -1.35
N VAL A 148 34.94 16.55 -0.21
CA VAL A 148 34.05 15.40 0.01
C VAL A 148 32.78 15.56 -0.82
N ILE A 149 32.20 16.76 -0.83
CA ILE A 149 31.03 17.11 -1.65
C ILE A 149 31.32 16.85 -3.13
N ASN A 150 32.45 17.35 -3.63
CA ASN A 150 32.87 17.14 -5.02
C ASN A 150 33.11 15.66 -5.33
N ALA A 151 33.73 14.90 -4.42
CA ALA A 151 33.90 13.47 -4.59
C ALA A 151 32.56 12.71 -4.64
N MET A 152 31.55 13.13 -3.87
CA MET A 152 30.19 12.59 -3.96
C MET A 152 29.52 12.91 -5.29
N LEU A 153 29.70 14.12 -5.82
CA LEU A 153 29.20 14.49 -7.14
C LEU A 153 29.87 13.68 -8.26
N GLU A 154 31.19 13.57 -8.21
CA GLU A 154 31.99 12.76 -9.15
C GLU A 154 31.62 11.28 -9.08
N TYR A 155 31.32 10.76 -7.89
CA TYR A 155 30.79 9.41 -7.69
C TYR A 155 29.49 9.20 -8.48
N TYR A 156 28.51 10.10 -8.32
CA TYR A 156 27.24 10.00 -9.03
C TYR A 156 27.43 10.06 -10.55
N GLN A 157 28.24 11.01 -11.02
CA GLN A 157 28.54 11.17 -12.44
C GLN A 157 29.23 9.93 -13.02
N SER A 158 30.22 9.40 -12.31
CA SER A 158 30.94 8.20 -12.73
C SER A 158 30.01 6.99 -12.81
N ARG A 159 29.13 6.82 -11.82
CA ARG A 159 28.13 5.73 -11.82
C ARG A 159 27.20 5.83 -13.02
N ILE A 160 26.68 7.02 -13.33
CA ILE A 160 25.83 7.25 -14.51
C ILE A 160 26.59 6.98 -15.80
N ASN A 161 27.84 7.44 -15.92
CA ASN A 161 28.65 7.25 -17.12
C ASN A 161 28.90 5.75 -17.40
N VAL A 162 29.20 4.98 -16.35
CA VAL A 162 29.38 3.51 -16.48
C VAL A 162 28.07 2.85 -16.90
N LEU A 163 26.96 3.17 -16.25
CA LEU A 163 25.65 2.61 -16.61
C LEU A 163 25.25 2.95 -18.05
N SER A 164 25.41 4.21 -18.45
CA SER A 164 25.14 4.69 -19.80
C SER A 164 26.00 3.97 -20.85
N LEU A 165 27.29 3.75 -20.57
CA LEU A 165 28.19 3.01 -21.45
C LEU A 165 27.71 1.57 -21.66
N VAL A 166 27.34 0.87 -20.58
CA VAL A 166 26.82 -0.50 -20.64
C VAL A 166 25.52 -0.55 -21.43
N ILE A 167 24.58 0.36 -21.15
CA ILE A 167 23.30 0.48 -21.85
C ILE A 167 23.50 0.70 -23.35
N ASN A 168 24.42 1.57 -23.74
CA ASN A 168 24.68 1.85 -25.15
C ASN A 168 25.27 0.64 -25.87
N LYS A 169 26.21 -0.08 -25.26
CA LYS A 169 26.72 -1.34 -25.82
C LYS A 169 25.63 -2.39 -26.00
N LEU A 170 24.74 -2.54 -25.03
CA LEU A 170 23.62 -3.48 -25.13
C LEU A 170 22.63 -3.09 -26.25
N LYS A 171 22.40 -1.79 -26.46
CA LYS A 171 21.60 -1.29 -27.60
C LYS A 171 22.25 -1.64 -28.93
N GLU A 172 23.56 -1.45 -29.07
CA GLU A 172 24.31 -1.82 -30.28
C GLU A 172 24.19 -3.32 -30.57
N VAL A 173 24.42 -4.17 -29.56
CA VAL A 173 24.27 -5.64 -29.68
C VAL A 173 22.85 -6.01 -30.11
N LYS A 174 21.83 -5.38 -29.52
CA LYS A 174 20.42 -5.61 -29.88
C LYS A 174 20.13 -5.22 -31.33
N GLN A 175 20.66 -4.09 -31.80
CA GLN A 175 20.52 -3.64 -33.19
C GLN A 175 21.19 -4.60 -34.17
N HIS A 176 22.41 -5.05 -33.87
CA HIS A 176 23.11 -6.04 -34.70
C HIS A 176 22.35 -7.37 -34.81
N LYS A 177 21.81 -7.88 -33.71
CA LYS A 177 20.98 -9.11 -33.73
C LYS A 177 19.71 -8.95 -34.59
N ARG A 178 19.08 -7.77 -34.60
CA ARG A 178 17.91 -7.49 -35.44
C ARG A 178 18.26 -7.48 -36.92
N LEU A 179 19.33 -6.78 -37.32
CA LEU A 179 19.76 -6.70 -38.71
C LEU A 179 20.13 -8.08 -39.29
N HIS A 180 20.78 -8.94 -38.49
CA HIS A 180 21.12 -10.30 -38.93
C HIS A 180 19.85 -11.13 -39.20
N ASN A 181 18.88 -11.06 -38.30
CA ASN A 181 17.60 -11.78 -38.44
C ASN A 181 16.74 -11.30 -39.62
N GLU A 182 16.95 -10.10 -40.15
CA GLU A 182 16.24 -9.57 -41.33
C GLU A 182 16.92 -9.93 -42.66
N ILE A 183 18.22 -10.21 -42.65
CA ILE A 183 19.00 -10.57 -43.85
C ILE A 183 18.95 -12.09 -44.13
N ASP A 184 18.72 -12.89 -43.09
CA ASP A 184 18.63 -14.36 -43.18
C ASP A 184 17.20 -14.88 -43.49
N ILE A 185 16.28 -14.02 -43.95
CA ILE A 185 14.92 -14.36 -44.45
C ILE A 185 14.87 -14.20 -45.96
#